data_AF-A0A8T5G0I8-F1
#
_entry.id   AF-A0A8T5G0I8-F1
#
_cell.length_a   1.000
_cell.length_b   1.000
_cell.length_c   1.000
_cell.angle_alpha   90.00
_cell.angle_beta   90.00
_cell.angle_gamma   90.00
#
_symmetry.space_group_name_H-M   'P 1'
#
loop_
_entity.id
_entity.type
_entity.pdbx_description
1 polymer ?
#
loop_
_entity_poly.entity_id
_entity_poly.type
_entity_poly.pdbx_seq_one_letter_code
_entity_poly.pdbx_strand_id
1 'polypeptide(L)'
;NMRTAHYSYYTIFDRLRVYHYDDIDYETKKKTFLIHSKIYVIDNKVAYLGSLNFTYNGLVQSYESGIKIKDKDAIKKISKEIDLLFQGRINTNGKEMFFRDINEWGKSLYDEPNN
;
A
#
# COMPACT_ATOMS: atom_id res chain seq x y z
N ASN A 1 31.15 -28.75 -1.80
CA ASN A 1 30.74 -27.64 -0.90
C ASN A 1 29.87 -26.67 -1.66
N MET A 2 28.56 -26.85 -1.57
CA MET A 2 27.57 -25.94 -2.16
C MET A 2 27.50 -24.68 -1.30
N ARG A 3 27.77 -23.52 -1.89
CA ARG A 3 27.55 -22.23 -1.23
C ARG A 3 26.10 -21.83 -1.50
N THR A 4 25.23 -21.98 -0.52
CA THR A 4 23.89 -21.39 -0.53
C THR A 4 24.04 -19.87 -0.34
N ALA A 5 23.71 -19.09 -1.37
CA ALA A 5 23.60 -17.65 -1.24
C ALA A 5 22.20 -17.31 -0.73
N HIS A 6 22.10 -16.48 0.32
CA HIS A 6 20.83 -16.02 0.85
C HIS A 6 20.71 -14.52 0.61
N TYR A 7 19.68 -14.11 -0.13
CA TYR A 7 19.39 -12.72 -0.42
C TYR A 7 18.39 -12.18 0.61
N SER A 8 18.54 -10.91 0.97
CA SER A 8 17.64 -10.22 1.88
C SER A 8 17.51 -8.77 1.45
N TYR A 9 16.28 -8.30 1.42
CA TYR A 9 15.94 -6.98 0.92
C TYR A 9 15.41 -6.12 2.06
N TYR A 10 15.76 -4.85 2.03
CA TYR A 10 15.37 -3.89 3.05
C TYR A 10 14.86 -2.62 2.38
N THR A 11 13.84 -2.02 2.98
CA THR A 11 13.29 -0.74 2.57
C THR A 11 13.92 0.36 3.44
N ILE A 12 14.18 1.53 2.86
CA ILE A 12 14.63 2.72 3.60
C ILE A 12 13.51 3.37 4.41
N PHE A 13 12.28 2.88 4.26
CA PHE A 13 11.10 3.30 5.00
C PHE A 13 10.52 2.12 5.79
N ASP A 14 10.35 2.29 7.09
CA ASP A 14 9.80 1.24 7.96
C ASP A 14 8.35 0.86 7.62
N ARG A 15 7.65 1.71 6.85
CA ARG A 15 6.21 1.59 6.59
C ARG A 15 5.90 1.62 5.09
N LEU A 16 6.43 0.65 4.36
CA LEU A 16 6.02 0.36 2.98
C LEU A 16 5.25 -0.96 2.93
N ARG A 17 4.03 -0.91 2.40
CA ARG A 17 3.22 -2.10 2.09
C ARG A 17 2.64 -1.96 0.70
N VAL A 18 2.82 -3.00 -0.11
CA VAL A 18 2.25 -3.06 -1.46
C VAL A 18 1.21 -4.16 -1.47
N TYR A 19 -0.05 -3.75 -1.62
CA TYR A 19 -1.15 -4.66 -1.85
C TYR A 19 -1.23 -4.95 -3.34
N HIS A 20 -1.41 -6.23 -3.69
CA HIS A 20 -1.42 -6.65 -5.09
C HIS A 20 -2.68 -7.44 -5.42
N TYR A 21 -2.99 -7.47 -6.71
CA TYR A 21 -4.15 -8.16 -7.26
C TYR A 21 -3.82 -8.95 -8.54
N ASP A 22 -2.66 -8.74 -9.13
CA ASP A 22 -2.39 -9.19 -10.51
C ASP A 22 -2.24 -10.72 -10.62
N ASP A 23 -1.47 -11.33 -9.71
CA ASP A 23 -1.15 -12.77 -9.70
C ASP A 23 -2.19 -13.65 -8.97
N ILE A 24 -3.41 -13.13 -8.79
CA ILE A 24 -4.49 -13.83 -8.08
C ILE A 24 -5.46 -14.44 -9.10
N ASP A 25 -5.84 -15.70 -8.90
CA ASP A 25 -6.84 -16.36 -9.74
C ASP A 25 -8.21 -15.67 -9.61
N TYR A 26 -9.08 -15.86 -10.61
CA TYR A 26 -10.35 -15.14 -10.71
C TYR A 26 -11.30 -15.37 -9.51
N GLU A 27 -11.32 -16.58 -8.93
CA GLU A 27 -12.21 -16.88 -7.82
C GLU A 27 -11.70 -16.27 -6.51
N THR A 28 -10.38 -16.23 -6.31
CA THR A 28 -9.76 -15.53 -5.18
C THR A 28 -9.88 -14.00 -5.33
N LYS A 29 -9.81 -13.49 -6.56
CA LYS A 29 -10.04 -12.07 -6.89
C LYS A 29 -11.40 -11.55 -6.40
N LYS A 30 -12.48 -12.30 -6.57
CA LYS A 30 -13.83 -11.95 -6.05
C LYS A 30 -13.85 -11.78 -4.52
N LYS A 31 -13.00 -12.53 -3.83
CA LYS A 31 -12.86 -12.51 -2.37
C LYS A 31 -11.84 -11.50 -1.88
N THR A 32 -11.15 -10.78 -2.78
CA THR A 32 -10.10 -9.83 -2.42
C THR A 32 -10.67 -8.43 -2.15
N PHE A 33 -10.16 -7.77 -1.13
CA PHE A 33 -10.46 -6.40 -0.79
C PHE A 33 -9.63 -5.45 -1.65
N LEU A 34 -10.29 -4.53 -2.36
CA LEU A 34 -9.64 -3.55 -3.23
C LEU A 34 -9.57 -2.18 -2.54
N ILE A 35 -8.35 -1.71 -2.32
CA ILE A 35 -8.11 -0.36 -1.81
C ILE A 35 -8.19 0.61 -2.99
N HIS A 36 -9.19 1.49 -2.99
CA HIS A 36 -9.32 2.54 -4.00
C HIS A 36 -9.28 3.96 -3.42
N SER A 37 -9.01 4.09 -2.12
CA SER A 37 -8.87 5.37 -1.45
C SER A 37 -7.55 6.05 -1.84
N LYS A 38 -7.60 7.35 -2.13
CA LYS A 38 -6.41 8.20 -2.28
C LYS A 38 -6.38 9.18 -1.12
N ILE A 39 -5.46 8.94 -0.19
CA ILE A 39 -5.36 9.70 1.06
C ILE A 39 -3.88 9.99 1.31
N TYR A 40 -3.58 11.24 1.64
CA TYR A 40 -2.24 11.71 1.99
C TYR A 40 -2.32 12.37 3.37
N VAL A 41 -1.54 11.88 4.32
CA VAL A 41 -1.43 12.49 5.65
C VAL A 41 0.00 12.97 5.84
N ILE A 42 0.17 14.24 6.20
CA ILE A 42 1.48 14.89 6.35
C ILE A 42 1.61 15.40 7.79
N ASP A 43 2.67 14.96 8.46
CA ASP A 43 3.06 15.33 9.82
C ASP A 43 1.98 15.17 10.90
N ASN A 44 0.94 14.36 10.66
CA ASN A 44 -0.29 14.33 11.47
C ASN A 44 -0.94 15.72 11.67
N LYS A 45 -0.76 16.64 10.72
CA LYS A 45 -1.24 18.04 10.78
C LYS A 45 -2.17 18.42 9.64
N VAL A 46 -2.05 17.73 8.50
CA VAL A 46 -2.92 17.94 7.34
C VAL A 46 -3.17 16.62 6.65
N ALA A 47 -4.41 16.43 6.20
CA ALA A 47 -4.77 15.35 5.32
C ALA A 47 -5.37 15.88 4.02
N TYR A 48 -5.07 15.20 2.92
CA TYR A 48 -5.70 15.38 1.62
C TYR A 48 -6.36 14.06 1.22
N LEU A 49 -7.60 14.12 0.77
CA LEU A 49 -8.31 12.97 0.25
C LEU A 49 -9.17 13.39 -0.94
N GLY A 50 -9.35 12.51 -1.91
CA GLY A 50 -10.08 12.84 -3.12
C GLY A 50 -9.89 11.83 -4.25
N SER A 51 -10.07 12.30 -5.48
CA SER A 51 -9.90 11.49 -6.70
C SER A 51 -8.45 11.39 -7.17
N LEU A 52 -7.57 12.27 -6.67
CA LEU A 52 -6.18 12.41 -7.13
C LEU A 52 -5.28 11.22 -6.77
N ASN A 53 -4.80 10.51 -7.80
CA ASN A 53 -3.77 9.49 -7.67
C ASN A 53 -2.38 10.10 -7.42
N PHE A 54 -1.48 9.33 -6.81
CA PHE A 54 -0.09 9.75 -6.61
C PHE A 54 0.72 9.55 -7.89
N THR A 55 0.34 10.27 -8.94
CA THR A 55 0.97 10.26 -10.26
C THR A 55 1.14 11.69 -10.74
N TYR A 56 2.05 11.91 -11.68
CA TYR A 56 2.24 13.23 -12.27
C TYR A 56 0.93 13.83 -12.79
N ASN A 57 0.15 13.05 -13.57
CA ASN A 57 -1.11 13.52 -14.10
C ASN A 57 -2.12 13.83 -12.98
N GLY A 58 -2.26 12.95 -11.98
CA GLY A 58 -3.18 13.18 -10.87
C GLY A 58 -2.84 14.39 -10.00
N LEU A 59 -1.57 14.80 -9.98
CA LEU A 59 -1.09 15.95 -9.20
C LEU A 59 -1.03 17.26 -10.00
N VAL A 60 -0.88 17.20 -11.32
CA VAL A 60 -0.51 18.38 -12.15
C VAL A 60 -1.48 18.63 -13.31
N GLN A 61 -2.00 17.58 -13.95
CA GLN A 61 -2.68 17.72 -15.25
C GLN A 61 -4.18 17.47 -15.17
N SER A 62 -4.59 16.43 -14.45
CA SER A 62 -5.98 16.01 -14.36
C SER A 62 -6.80 17.02 -13.57
N TYR A 63 -8.06 17.20 -13.98
CA TYR A 63 -9.03 17.95 -13.19
C TYR A 63 -9.58 17.06 -12.07
N GLU A 64 -8.91 17.09 -10.93
CA GLU A 64 -9.23 16.27 -9.78
C GLU A 64 -9.98 17.05 -8.70
N SER A 65 -10.78 16.35 -7.91
CA SER A 65 -11.43 16.91 -6.72
C SER A 65 -10.72 16.44 -5.47
N GLY A 66 -10.46 17.35 -4.53
CA GLY A 66 -9.76 17.05 -3.29
C GLY A 66 -10.28 17.90 -2.12
N ILE A 67 -10.29 17.29 -0.94
CA ILE A 67 -10.63 17.95 0.32
C ILE A 67 -9.35 18.05 1.16
N LYS A 68 -9.07 19.24 1.66
CA LYS A 68 -8.00 19.49 2.64
C LYS A 68 -8.58 19.53 4.04
N ILE A 69 -8.08 18.68 4.92
CA ILE A 69 -8.49 18.60 6.32
C ILE A 69 -7.34 19.08 7.20
N LYS A 70 -7.64 20.00 8.12
CA LYS A 70 -6.73 20.45 9.20
C LYS A 70 -7.28 20.17 10.60
N ASP A 71 -8.49 19.63 10.69
CA ASP A 71 -9.11 19.26 11.96
C ASP A 71 -8.33 18.09 12.59
N LYS A 72 -7.88 18.29 13.83
CA LYS A 72 -6.98 17.36 14.52
C LYS A 72 -7.65 16.02 14.81
N ASP A 73 -8.93 16.03 15.17
CA ASP A 73 -9.67 14.81 15.50
C ASP A 73 -9.97 13.98 14.25
N ALA A 74 -10.33 14.64 13.15
CA ALA A 74 -10.47 14.01 11.85
C ALA A 74 -9.15 13.38 11.38
N ILE A 75 -8.04 14.13 11.46
CA ILE A 75 -6.71 13.61 11.09
C ILE A 75 -6.34 12.40 11.95
N LYS A 76 -6.56 12.46 13.27
CA LYS A 76 -6.29 11.33 14.17
C LYS A 76 -7.08 10.07 13.78
N LYS A 77 -8.35 10.23 13.38
CA LYS A 77 -9.18 9.11 12.90
C LYS A 77 -8.65 8.54 11.58
N ILE A 78 -8.27 9.41 10.64
CA ILE A 78 -7.70 8.99 9.34
C ILE A 78 -6.37 8.26 9.55
N SER A 79 -5.44 8.81 10.34
CA SER A 79 -4.16 8.15 10.65
C SER A 79 -4.38 6.78 11.30
N LYS A 80 -5.34 6.65 12.22
CA LYS A 80 -5.69 5.37 12.83
C LYS A 80 -6.18 4.35 11.81
N GLU A 81 -7.00 4.76 10.84
CA GLU A 81 -7.47 3.86 9.78
C GLU A 81 -6.32 3.38 8.90
N ILE A 82 -5.39 4.29 8.54
CA ILE A 82 -4.17 3.93 7.83
C ILE A 82 -3.33 2.96 8.67
N ASP A 83 -3.16 3.20 9.98
CA ASP A 83 -2.44 2.28 10.85
C ASP A 83 -3.06 0.88 10.88
N LEU A 84 -4.39 0.79 10.95
CA LEU A 84 -5.10 -0.50 10.88
C LEU A 84 -4.88 -1.18 9.54
N LEU A 85 -4.89 -0.43 8.43
CA LEU A 85 -4.58 -0.96 7.10
C LEU A 85 -3.18 -1.56 7.08
N PHE A 86 -2.19 -0.79 7.55
CA PHE A 86 -0.81 -1.20 7.74
C PHE A 86 -0.60 -2.27 8.81
N GLN A 87 -1.63 -2.73 9.50
CA GLN A 87 -1.57 -3.90 10.39
C GLN A 87 -2.35 -5.08 9.82
N GLY A 88 -3.05 -4.93 8.70
CA GLY A 88 -3.98 -5.93 8.17
C GLY A 88 -5.23 -6.09 9.03
N ARG A 89 -5.63 -5.03 9.75
CA ARG A 89 -6.70 -5.03 10.76
C ARG A 89 -7.91 -4.16 10.40
N ILE A 90 -8.04 -3.76 9.13
CA ILE A 90 -9.24 -3.06 8.67
C ILE A 90 -10.41 -4.04 8.55
N ASN A 91 -11.63 -3.53 8.67
CA ASN A 91 -12.81 -4.33 8.36
C ASN A 91 -12.96 -4.46 6.84
N THR A 92 -12.70 -5.65 6.32
CA THR A 92 -12.80 -5.96 4.89
C THR A 92 -14.14 -6.59 4.51
N ASN A 93 -15.09 -6.71 5.44
CA ASN A 93 -16.35 -7.44 5.28
C ASN A 93 -16.13 -8.90 4.82
N GLY A 94 -15.14 -9.58 5.42
CA GLY A 94 -14.81 -10.97 5.12
C GLY A 94 -13.98 -11.16 3.84
N LYS A 95 -13.52 -10.08 3.22
CA LYS A 95 -12.59 -10.15 2.08
C LYS A 95 -11.14 -10.24 2.52
N GLU A 96 -10.32 -10.92 1.73
CA GLU A 96 -8.89 -11.10 2.00
C GLU A 96 -8.08 -9.92 1.44
N MET A 97 -6.93 -9.65 2.04
CA MET A 97 -5.97 -8.66 1.56
C MET A 97 -4.64 -9.34 1.32
N PHE A 98 -4.18 -9.28 0.08
CA PHE A 98 -2.89 -9.82 -0.31
C PHE A 98 -1.89 -8.68 -0.39
N PHE A 99 -0.80 -8.81 0.36
CA PHE A 99 0.34 -7.92 0.27
C PHE A 99 1.57 -8.74 -0.07
N ARG A 100 2.47 -8.14 -0.83
CA ARG A 100 3.77 -8.74 -1.14
C ARG A 100 4.82 -8.08 -0.26
N ASP A 101 5.60 -8.87 0.46
CA ASP A 101 6.68 -8.33 1.27
C ASP A 101 7.90 -7.94 0.42
N ILE A 102 8.84 -7.20 1.01
CA ILE A 102 9.99 -6.67 0.28
C ILE A 102 10.93 -7.75 -0.24
N ASN A 103 11.01 -8.91 0.42
CA ASN A 103 11.82 -10.04 -0.04
C ASN A 103 11.16 -10.74 -1.22
N GLU A 104 9.85 -10.91 -1.19
CA GLU A 104 9.10 -11.42 -2.34
C GLU A 104 9.20 -10.48 -3.56
N TRP A 105 9.15 -9.16 -3.32
CA TRP A 105 9.40 -8.16 -4.37
C TRP A 105 10.80 -8.26 -4.94
N GLY A 106 11.83 -8.30 -4.08
CA GLY A 106 13.22 -8.41 -4.49
C GLY A 106 13.47 -9.64 -5.36
N LYS A 107 13.01 -10.81 -4.92
CA LYS A 107 13.08 -12.07 -5.69
C LYS A 107 12.44 -11.98 -7.08
N SER A 108 11.37 -11.20 -7.22
CA SER A 108 10.67 -11.06 -8.51
C SER A 108 11.34 -10.06 -9.46
N LEU A 109 12.16 -9.14 -8.95
CA LEU A 109 12.78 -8.07 -9.72
C LEU A 109 14.23 -8.36 -10.10
N TYR A 110 14.92 -9.19 -9.32
CA TYR A 110 16.33 -9.48 -9.51
C TYR A 110 16.53 -10.97 -9.79
N ASP A 111 17.38 -11.26 -10.78
CA ASP A 111 17.82 -12.63 -11.04
C ASP A 111 18.68 -13.13 -9.87
N GLU A 112 18.09 -13.98 -9.03
CA GLU A 112 18.82 -14.68 -7.98
C GLU A 112 19.43 -15.97 -8.55
N PRO A 113 20.74 -16.24 -8.35
CA PRO A 113 21.36 -17.49 -8.78
C PRO A 113 20.62 -18.69 -8.20
N ASN A 114 20.36 -19.70 -9.03
CA ASN A 114 19.82 -20.97 -8.57
C ASN A 114 20.80 -21.61 -7.57
N ASN A 115 20.26 -22.08 -6.43
CA ASN A 115 20.98 -22.87 -5.45
C ASN A 115 21.44 -24.23 -5.99
#